data_AF-A0A9X3F814-F1
#
_entry.id   AF-A0A9X3F814-F1
#
_cell.length_a   1.000
_cell.length_b   1.000
_cell.length_c   1.000
_cell.angle_alpha   90.00
_cell.angle_beta   90.00
_cell.angle_gamma   90.00
#
_symmetry.space_group_name_H-M   'P 1'
#
loop_
_entity.id
_entity.type
_entity.pdbx_description
1 polymer ?
#
loop_
_entity_poly.entity_id
_entity_poly.type
_entity_poly.pdbx_seq_one_letter_code
_entity_poly.pdbx_strand_id
1 'polypeptide(L)'
;MLGRRQFGKLGGGLALGFACDFDRGGEPQVDDDRWQRALQIARDLLLVGPEGEDLKLEYLKVLIDDGLPPTDAPKKVLVIGAGIAGLTAGLLLKQAGHDVTILEANANRIGGRIKTFRASDPLQPAPFADPAQYAEAGAMRLPDFHPLALALVDKLGLPRRLFYNVDVVAPTPTKVPPVRYKSFTGEVWQNGEPVADFVPPDQALRTWIAVNGLLVRRSEYAADPALVNEGFGVMGADVDRTTGEIFNAALDPVRDYFSDPLPDGTRENKPTEEWIEGWARAIYDFDGYSMSRYLTEYALLDEATVDAIGTVENATSRLWLSFMHTFIGRSDINPGARYWEIDGGFWRLPYALDPQLQGQLVLDRRAVRIVTGDGQHGPAVRVETVDESGAPATEYTADLAIVTIPFSSLRHVEFDPPLSYGKRRAIIEMHYDAATKIVLEFSRRWWEFTEADWKDALEAIAPGLYAQYGEAPATHVFGGGSVTDNPNRNIYYPSHAIPGSPGGVVLASYTWADDAARWDSMTDDERYEFALRGLQDVHGERLAAFYTGRGRTQSWMNDRYAFGEAAVFLPNQLIELHLHTASVEGPLHFAGEHTSLKHAWVEGALESAVRAALEVHRR
;
A
#
# COMPACT_ATOMS: atom_id res chain seq x y z
N MET A 1 1.53 53.60 66.80
CA MET A 1 0.63 54.36 65.89
C MET A 1 1.36 54.44 64.57
N LEU A 2 0.88 54.01 63.40
CA LEU A 2 -0.43 53.65 62.85
C LEU A 2 -0.19 52.37 62.00
N GLY A 3 -1.11 51.46 61.71
CA GLY A 3 -2.53 51.57 61.42
C GLY A 3 -2.76 50.83 60.09
N ARG A 4 -3.44 49.67 60.17
CA ARG A 4 -3.81 48.76 59.07
C ARG A 4 -4.53 49.46 57.91
N ARG A 5 -4.40 48.91 56.69
CA ARG A 5 -5.55 48.54 55.83
C ARG A 5 -5.16 47.45 54.84
N GLN A 6 -6.09 46.52 54.66
CA GLN A 6 -6.00 45.29 53.87
C GLN A 6 -7.10 45.32 52.78
N PHE A 7 -6.77 44.70 51.64
CA PHE A 7 -7.60 44.11 50.58
C PHE A 7 -8.41 44.96 49.58
N GLY A 8 -8.11 44.67 48.30
CA GLY A 8 -9.02 44.66 47.16
C GLY A 8 -8.39 43.83 46.03
N LYS A 9 -9.02 42.69 45.67
CA LYS A 9 -8.66 41.84 44.52
C LYS A 9 -8.96 42.58 43.20
N LEU A 10 -8.09 42.43 42.20
CA LEU A 10 -8.45 42.48 40.78
C LEU A 10 -7.61 41.43 40.05
N GLY A 11 -8.30 40.54 39.34
CA GLY A 11 -7.69 39.50 38.53
C GLY A 11 -6.99 40.07 37.30
N GLY A 12 -5.98 39.33 36.84
CA GLY A 12 -5.31 39.54 35.57
C GLY A 12 -4.69 38.22 35.15
N GLY A 13 -5.43 37.46 34.36
CA GLY A 13 -4.84 36.42 33.52
C GLY A 13 -4.18 37.11 32.33
N LEU A 14 -2.88 36.90 32.16
CA LEU A 14 -2.17 37.14 30.92
C LEU A 14 -1.54 35.81 30.53
N ALA A 15 -2.26 35.06 29.69
CA ALA A 15 -1.66 34.03 28.87
C ALA A 15 -0.79 34.74 27.83
N LEU A 16 0.53 34.66 27.99
CA LEU A 16 1.49 35.08 26.98
C LEU A 16 1.54 33.99 25.91
N GLY A 17 0.80 34.22 24.82
CA GLY A 17 0.98 33.50 23.58
C GLY A 17 2.32 33.88 22.97
N PHE A 18 3.25 32.94 22.96
CA PHE A 18 4.34 32.94 21.99
C PHE A 18 3.88 32.08 20.81
N ALA A 19 3.16 32.71 19.88
CA ALA A 19 3.10 32.20 18.52
C ALA A 19 4.47 32.51 17.91
N CYS A 20 5.27 31.48 17.64
CA CYS A 20 6.31 31.62 16.65
C CYS A 20 5.60 31.79 15.31
N ASP A 21 5.69 32.98 14.72
CA ASP A 21 5.41 33.22 13.31
C ASP A 21 6.44 32.41 12.49
N PHE A 22 6.18 31.11 12.36
CA PHE A 22 6.58 30.41 11.14
C PHE A 22 5.64 30.93 10.06
N ASP A 23 6.25 31.36 8.96
CA ASP A 23 5.62 31.83 7.74
C ASP A 23 4.45 30.91 7.36
N ARG A 24 3.24 31.21 7.85
CA ARG A 24 2.01 30.69 7.26
C ARG A 24 2.04 31.29 5.88
N GLY A 25 2.53 30.52 4.90
CA GLY A 25 2.62 30.96 3.52
C GLY A 25 1.36 31.75 3.21
N GLY A 26 1.53 33.03 2.86
CA GLY A 26 0.41 33.96 2.67
C GLY A 26 -0.65 33.34 1.78
N GLU A 27 -1.90 33.83 1.84
CA GLU A 27 -2.95 33.32 0.95
C GLU A 27 -2.42 33.23 -0.50
N PRO A 28 -2.41 32.02 -1.10
CA PRO A 28 -1.82 31.84 -2.41
C PRO A 28 -2.55 32.75 -3.40
N GLN A 29 -1.79 33.50 -4.17
CA GLN A 29 -2.37 34.30 -5.23
C GLN A 29 -2.88 33.36 -6.33
N VAL A 30 -4.04 33.67 -6.92
CA VAL A 30 -4.65 32.84 -7.97
C VAL A 30 -3.69 32.58 -9.15
N ASP A 31 -2.78 33.51 -9.42
CA ASP A 31 -1.77 33.41 -10.49
C ASP A 31 -0.47 32.68 -10.07
N ASP A 32 -0.40 32.07 -8.88
CA ASP A 32 0.75 31.28 -8.44
C ASP A 32 0.79 29.92 -9.17
N ASP A 33 1.80 29.71 -10.02
CA ASP A 33 2.05 28.44 -10.72
C ASP A 33 2.05 27.22 -9.78
N ARG A 34 2.56 27.37 -8.54
CA ARG A 34 2.58 26.29 -7.55
C ARG A 34 1.17 25.95 -7.08
N TRP A 35 0.33 26.96 -6.86
CA TRP A 35 -1.07 26.78 -6.50
C TRP A 35 -1.85 26.07 -7.60
N GLN A 36 -1.70 26.49 -8.85
CA GLN A 36 -2.37 25.86 -9.99
C GLN A 36 -1.98 24.38 -10.16
N ARG A 37 -0.70 24.05 -9.93
CA ARG A 37 -0.25 22.65 -9.89
C ARG A 37 -0.87 21.88 -8.73
N ALA A 38 -0.88 22.45 -7.53
CA ALA A 38 -1.47 21.81 -6.35
C ALA A 38 -2.97 21.55 -6.56
N LEU A 39 -3.69 22.49 -7.20
CA LEU A 39 -5.10 22.34 -7.55
C LEU A 39 -5.32 21.19 -8.53
N GLN A 40 -4.51 21.10 -9.60
CA GLN A 40 -4.60 19.98 -10.54
C GLN A 40 -4.30 18.63 -9.86
N ILE A 41 -3.27 18.57 -9.02
CA ILE A 41 -2.90 17.35 -8.27
C ILE A 41 -4.01 16.94 -7.30
N ALA A 42 -4.67 17.90 -6.63
CA ALA A 42 -5.81 17.62 -5.77
C ALA A 42 -6.96 16.99 -6.55
N ARG A 43 -7.26 17.48 -7.76
CA ARG A 43 -8.26 16.87 -8.64
C ARG A 43 -7.87 15.46 -9.06
N ASP A 44 -6.61 15.24 -9.42
CA ASP A 44 -6.09 13.92 -9.79
C ASP A 44 -6.18 12.92 -8.62
N LEU A 45 -5.86 13.38 -7.39
CA LEU A 45 -5.95 12.58 -6.16
C LEU A 45 -7.39 12.13 -5.87
N LEU A 46 -8.31 13.07 -6.03
CA LEU A 46 -9.73 12.90 -5.74
C LEU A 46 -10.50 12.25 -6.90
N LEU A 47 -9.85 12.07 -8.06
CA LEU A 47 -10.48 11.62 -9.30
C LEU A 47 -11.67 12.51 -9.71
N VAL A 48 -11.47 13.82 -9.67
CA VAL A 48 -12.43 14.82 -10.14
C VAL A 48 -12.01 15.29 -11.53
N GLY A 49 -12.80 14.96 -12.55
CA GLY A 49 -12.51 15.34 -13.93
C GLY A 49 -12.73 16.83 -14.21
N PRO A 50 -12.26 17.36 -15.35
CA PRO A 50 -12.23 18.80 -15.64
C PRO A 50 -13.58 19.53 -15.49
N GLU A 51 -14.69 18.84 -15.74
CA GLU A 51 -16.04 19.41 -15.66
C GLU A 51 -16.73 19.14 -14.31
N GLY A 52 -15.98 18.59 -13.34
CA GLY A 52 -16.50 18.25 -12.00
C GLY A 52 -17.12 16.85 -11.93
N GLU A 53 -16.89 16.01 -12.93
CA GLU A 53 -17.33 14.62 -12.95
C GLU A 53 -16.56 13.74 -11.97
N ASP A 54 -17.23 12.71 -11.45
CA ASP A 54 -16.61 11.68 -10.61
C ASP A 54 -15.98 10.61 -11.51
N LEU A 55 -14.68 10.74 -11.74
CA LEU A 55 -13.94 9.80 -12.60
C LEU A 55 -13.86 8.42 -11.96
N LYS A 56 -13.93 8.28 -10.63
CA LYS A 56 -13.96 6.95 -10.00
C LYS A 56 -15.25 6.21 -10.35
N LEU A 57 -16.39 6.91 -10.34
CA LEU A 57 -17.66 6.36 -10.80
C LEU A 57 -17.61 5.98 -12.29
N GLU A 58 -17.07 6.85 -13.15
CA GLU A 58 -16.85 6.53 -14.57
C GLU A 58 -15.98 5.28 -14.72
N TYR A 59 -14.88 5.18 -13.98
CA TYR A 59 -13.96 4.06 -14.06
C TYR A 59 -14.60 2.76 -13.57
N LEU A 60 -15.46 2.80 -12.55
CA LEU A 60 -16.22 1.64 -12.11
C LEU A 60 -17.17 1.17 -13.21
N LYS A 61 -17.92 2.07 -13.84
CA LYS A 61 -18.82 1.73 -14.96
C LYS A 61 -18.05 1.12 -16.13
N VAL A 62 -16.93 1.71 -16.52
CA VAL A 62 -16.07 1.19 -17.61
C VAL A 62 -15.47 -0.17 -17.25
N LEU A 63 -14.90 -0.31 -16.04
CA LEU A 63 -14.21 -1.54 -15.65
C LEU A 63 -15.19 -2.69 -15.41
N ILE A 64 -16.36 -2.41 -14.84
CA ILE A 64 -17.26 -3.42 -14.27
C ILE A 64 -18.52 -3.62 -15.11
N ASP A 65 -19.20 -2.56 -15.52
CA ASP A 65 -20.55 -2.66 -16.08
C ASP A 65 -20.53 -2.72 -17.62
N ASP A 66 -19.99 -1.67 -18.24
CA ASP A 66 -20.23 -1.37 -19.65
C ASP A 66 -19.06 -1.77 -20.56
N GLY A 67 -17.83 -1.78 -20.03
CA GLY A 67 -16.63 -1.81 -20.85
C GLY A 67 -16.39 -0.48 -21.56
N LEU A 68 -15.38 -0.46 -22.43
CA LEU A 68 -15.25 0.61 -23.42
C LEU A 68 -16.29 0.38 -24.54
N PRO A 69 -16.87 1.44 -25.14
CA PRO A 69 -17.80 1.26 -26.25
C PRO A 69 -17.10 0.59 -27.45
N PRO A 70 -17.82 -0.17 -28.28
CA PRO A 70 -17.24 -0.77 -29.48
C PRO A 70 -16.65 0.31 -30.41
N THR A 71 -15.48 0.05 -30.98
CA THR A 71 -14.84 0.95 -31.94
C THR A 71 -15.19 0.59 -33.39
N ASP A 72 -15.50 1.61 -34.20
CA ASP A 72 -15.61 1.49 -35.66
C ASP A 72 -14.28 1.76 -36.37
N ALA A 73 -13.25 2.18 -35.61
CA ALA A 73 -11.90 2.45 -36.11
C ALA A 73 -10.86 1.69 -35.26
N PRO A 74 -10.75 0.37 -35.43
CA PRO A 74 -9.76 -0.44 -34.72
C PRO A 74 -8.34 0.13 -34.89
N LYS A 75 -7.58 0.10 -33.79
CA LYS A 75 -6.18 0.52 -33.75
C LYS A 75 -5.33 -0.67 -33.32
N LYS A 76 -4.09 -0.73 -33.80
CA LYS A 76 -3.08 -1.63 -33.28
C LYS A 76 -2.41 -0.99 -32.06
N VAL A 77 -2.47 -1.65 -30.91
CA VAL A 77 -1.99 -1.13 -29.62
C VAL A 77 -0.99 -2.11 -29.00
N LEU A 78 0.19 -1.61 -28.65
CA LEU A 78 1.12 -2.35 -27.79
C LEU A 78 0.89 -1.98 -26.33
N VAL A 79 0.81 -2.97 -25.45
CA VAL A 79 0.88 -2.77 -24.00
C VAL A 79 2.19 -3.35 -23.51
N ILE A 80 3.02 -2.53 -22.88
CA ILE A 80 4.37 -2.92 -22.46
C ILE A 80 4.35 -3.16 -20.94
N GLY A 81 4.35 -4.43 -20.56
CA GLY A 81 4.20 -4.95 -19.20
C GLY A 81 2.85 -5.65 -18.99
N ALA A 82 2.88 -6.87 -18.44
CA ALA A 82 1.71 -7.65 -18.05
C ALA A 82 1.50 -7.62 -16.52
N GLY A 83 1.75 -6.46 -15.90
CA GLY A 83 1.23 -6.16 -14.58
C GLY A 83 -0.29 -5.94 -14.62
N ILE A 84 -0.93 -5.77 -13.46
CA ILE A 84 -2.40 -5.60 -13.41
C ILE A 84 -2.89 -4.41 -14.25
N ALA A 85 -2.11 -3.32 -14.32
CA ALA A 85 -2.47 -2.18 -15.14
C ALA A 85 -2.49 -2.52 -16.64
N GLY A 86 -1.45 -3.19 -17.14
CA GLY A 86 -1.34 -3.58 -18.54
C GLY A 86 -2.37 -4.64 -18.93
N LEU A 87 -2.58 -5.66 -18.08
CA LEU A 87 -3.60 -6.68 -18.31
C LEU A 87 -5.00 -6.08 -18.40
N THR A 88 -5.35 -5.19 -17.48
CA THR A 88 -6.67 -4.52 -17.46
C THR A 88 -6.86 -3.61 -18.67
N ALA A 89 -5.89 -2.73 -18.97
CA ALA A 89 -6.00 -1.83 -20.12
C ALA A 89 -6.07 -2.59 -21.44
N GLY A 90 -5.24 -3.64 -21.59
CA GLY A 90 -5.26 -4.50 -22.76
C GLY A 90 -6.58 -5.26 -22.92
N LEU A 91 -7.20 -5.70 -21.83
CA LEU A 91 -8.50 -6.38 -21.87
C LEU A 91 -9.60 -5.44 -22.34
N LEU A 92 -9.68 -4.23 -21.76
CA LEU A 92 -10.69 -3.23 -22.13
C LEU A 92 -10.60 -2.85 -23.60
N LEU A 93 -9.37 -2.59 -24.10
CA LEU A 93 -9.16 -2.25 -25.50
C LEU A 93 -9.47 -3.40 -26.45
N LYS A 94 -9.10 -4.63 -26.09
CA LYS A 94 -9.44 -5.84 -26.85
C LYS A 94 -10.96 -6.01 -26.95
N GLN A 95 -11.67 -5.83 -25.83
CA GLN A 95 -13.13 -5.94 -25.79
C GLN A 95 -13.84 -4.86 -26.62
N ALA A 96 -13.28 -3.66 -26.70
CA ALA A 96 -13.78 -2.61 -27.60
C ALA A 96 -13.52 -2.88 -29.08
N GLY A 97 -12.66 -3.85 -29.43
CA GLY A 97 -12.36 -4.22 -30.82
C GLY A 97 -11.01 -3.72 -31.36
N HIS A 98 -10.10 -3.23 -30.50
CA HIS A 98 -8.73 -2.91 -30.91
C HIS A 98 -7.86 -4.18 -31.05
N ASP A 99 -6.83 -4.13 -31.90
CA ASP A 99 -5.81 -5.17 -32.02
C ASP A 99 -4.71 -4.93 -30.98
N VAL A 100 -4.67 -5.75 -29.93
CA VAL A 100 -3.82 -5.51 -28.75
C VAL A 100 -2.75 -6.58 -28.65
N THR A 101 -1.47 -6.21 -28.53
CA THR A 101 -0.40 -7.14 -28.13
C THR A 101 0.22 -6.68 -26.81
N ILE A 102 0.31 -7.59 -25.83
CA ILE A 102 0.88 -7.34 -24.51
C ILE A 102 2.27 -8.00 -24.42
N LEU A 103 3.30 -7.21 -24.22
CA LEU A 103 4.70 -7.65 -24.14
C LEU A 103 5.13 -7.69 -22.67
N GLU A 104 5.56 -8.85 -22.17
CA GLU A 104 6.00 -9.02 -20.78
C GLU A 104 7.46 -9.45 -20.70
N ALA A 105 8.23 -8.75 -19.87
CA ALA A 105 9.66 -9.01 -19.71
C ALA A 105 9.96 -10.33 -19.00
N ASN A 106 9.05 -10.79 -18.13
CA ASN A 106 9.16 -12.06 -17.45
C ASN A 106 8.79 -13.22 -18.37
N ALA A 107 9.71 -14.16 -18.57
CA ALA A 107 9.47 -15.33 -19.43
C ALA A 107 8.35 -16.26 -18.92
N ASN A 108 7.97 -16.11 -17.65
CA ASN A 108 7.45 -17.21 -16.87
C ASN A 108 6.24 -16.85 -16.01
N ARG A 109 5.90 -15.56 -15.89
CA ARG A 109 4.84 -15.09 -15.00
C ARG A 109 4.26 -13.74 -15.45
N ILE A 110 2.95 -13.60 -15.32
CA ILE A 110 2.23 -12.30 -15.36
C ILE A 110 1.87 -11.79 -13.96
N GLY A 111 1.48 -10.51 -13.86
CA GLY A 111 1.01 -9.89 -12.62
C GLY A 111 1.99 -8.94 -11.95
N GLY A 112 3.25 -8.91 -12.39
CA GLY A 112 4.28 -8.01 -11.87
C GLY A 112 4.49 -8.17 -10.36
N ARG A 113 4.18 -7.10 -9.61
CA ARG A 113 4.28 -7.02 -8.14
C ARG A 113 3.16 -7.75 -7.38
N ILE A 114 2.10 -8.16 -8.08
CA ILE A 114 1.12 -9.11 -7.54
C ILE A 114 1.72 -10.52 -7.64
N LYS A 115 2.30 -11.00 -6.54
CA LYS A 115 3.03 -12.27 -6.48
C LYS A 115 2.72 -13.01 -5.18
N THR A 116 2.43 -14.30 -5.32
CA THR A 116 2.16 -15.24 -4.23
C THR A 116 3.15 -16.41 -4.31
N PHE A 117 3.87 -16.68 -3.22
CA PHE A 117 4.64 -17.92 -3.04
C PHE A 117 3.68 -19.09 -2.88
N ARG A 118 3.70 -20.05 -3.80
CA ARG A 118 2.82 -21.24 -3.77
C ARG A 118 3.49 -22.45 -4.45
N ALA A 119 3.10 -23.67 -4.07
CA ALA A 119 3.65 -24.90 -4.66
C ALA A 119 3.28 -25.10 -6.14
N SER A 120 2.15 -24.54 -6.58
CA SER A 120 1.70 -24.62 -7.97
C SER A 120 2.41 -23.66 -8.91
N ASP A 121 3.40 -22.88 -8.44
CA ASP A 121 4.26 -22.09 -9.30
C ASP A 121 5.25 -23.02 -10.01
N PRO A 122 5.08 -23.31 -11.31
CA PRO A 122 5.76 -24.43 -11.98
C PRO A 122 7.26 -24.23 -12.14
N LEU A 123 7.76 -23.03 -11.80
CA LEU A 123 9.10 -22.56 -12.14
C LEU A 123 9.92 -22.18 -10.91
N GLN A 124 9.38 -22.41 -9.71
CA GLN A 124 10.11 -22.26 -8.46
C GLN A 124 10.07 -23.55 -7.64
N PRO A 125 11.15 -23.89 -6.91
CA PRO A 125 11.08 -24.94 -5.90
C PRO A 125 9.95 -24.66 -4.92
N ALA A 126 9.23 -25.72 -4.53
CA ALA A 126 8.12 -25.62 -3.59
C ALA A 126 8.50 -24.71 -2.39
N PRO A 127 7.71 -23.67 -2.12
CA PRO A 127 8.08 -22.63 -1.16
C PRO A 127 8.11 -23.13 0.29
N PHE A 128 7.26 -24.11 0.57
CA PHE A 128 6.94 -24.59 1.91
C PHE A 128 6.97 -26.12 1.91
N ALA A 129 7.11 -26.72 3.10
CA ALA A 129 7.08 -28.16 3.30
C ALA A 129 5.66 -28.72 3.06
N ASP A 130 4.62 -27.99 3.49
CA ASP A 130 3.25 -28.29 3.17
C ASP A 130 2.86 -27.67 1.81
N PRO A 131 2.54 -28.47 0.78
CA PRO A 131 2.21 -27.97 -0.55
C PRO A 131 0.90 -27.19 -0.61
N ALA A 132 0.04 -27.28 0.42
CA ALA A 132 -1.19 -26.48 0.51
C ALA A 132 -0.92 -25.03 0.95
N GLN A 133 0.23 -24.78 1.60
CA GLN A 133 0.57 -23.45 2.09
C GLN A 133 0.95 -22.49 0.96
N TYR A 134 0.60 -21.22 1.18
CA TYR A 134 1.00 -20.12 0.33
C TYR A 134 1.17 -18.83 1.16
N ALA A 135 1.90 -17.86 0.62
CA ALA A 135 2.05 -16.56 1.25
C ALA A 135 2.28 -15.45 0.22
N GLU A 136 1.86 -14.22 0.54
CA GLU A 136 1.95 -13.08 -0.37
C GLU A 136 3.33 -12.43 -0.32
N ALA A 137 3.98 -12.34 -1.49
CA ALA A 137 5.24 -11.62 -1.67
C ALA A 137 5.03 -10.11 -1.87
N GLY A 138 3.87 -9.71 -2.41
CA GLY A 138 3.49 -8.31 -2.69
C GLY A 138 2.17 -7.94 -2.05
N ALA A 139 1.17 -7.60 -2.87
CA ALA A 139 -0.18 -7.28 -2.42
C ALA A 139 -0.75 -8.37 -1.49
N MET A 140 -1.29 -7.96 -0.33
CA MET A 140 -1.81 -8.89 0.68
C MET A 140 -3.20 -8.52 1.22
N ARG A 141 -3.69 -7.31 0.92
CA ARG A 141 -4.98 -6.81 1.42
C ARG A 141 -5.58 -5.76 0.50
N LEU A 142 -6.90 -5.67 0.49
CA LEU A 142 -7.72 -4.70 -0.26
C LEU A 142 -8.69 -4.02 0.73
N PRO A 143 -8.56 -2.71 1.00
CA PRO A 143 -9.50 -2.00 1.86
C PRO A 143 -10.87 -1.79 1.19
N ASP A 144 -11.93 -1.65 1.99
CA ASP A 144 -13.30 -1.36 1.52
C ASP A 144 -13.41 -0.14 0.59
N PHE A 145 -12.57 0.88 0.82
CA PHE A 145 -12.58 2.12 0.05
C PHE A 145 -11.80 2.03 -1.27
N HIS A 146 -11.37 0.82 -1.68
CA HIS A 146 -10.80 0.51 -3.00
C HIS A 146 -11.81 -0.26 -3.87
N PRO A 147 -12.87 0.42 -4.36
CA PRO A 147 -13.96 -0.24 -5.04
C PRO A 147 -13.56 -0.85 -6.38
N LEU A 148 -12.60 -0.28 -7.13
CA LEU A 148 -12.21 -0.85 -8.43
C LEU A 148 -11.56 -2.22 -8.26
N ALA A 149 -10.63 -2.35 -7.31
CA ALA A 149 -9.96 -3.61 -7.03
C ALA A 149 -10.93 -4.67 -6.51
N LEU A 150 -11.77 -4.33 -5.52
CA LEU A 150 -12.75 -5.27 -4.98
C LEU A 150 -13.79 -5.68 -6.01
N ALA A 151 -14.29 -4.73 -6.81
CA ALA A 151 -15.31 -5.03 -7.80
C ALA A 151 -14.76 -5.89 -8.94
N LEU A 152 -13.50 -5.68 -9.33
CA LEU A 152 -12.84 -6.53 -10.33
C LEU A 152 -12.65 -7.97 -9.80
N VAL A 153 -12.27 -8.13 -8.52
CA VAL A 153 -12.21 -9.46 -7.87
C VAL A 153 -13.58 -10.15 -7.94
N ASP A 154 -14.66 -9.46 -7.60
CA ASP A 154 -16.02 -9.99 -7.65
C ASP A 154 -16.46 -10.30 -9.10
N LYS A 155 -16.19 -9.41 -10.07
CA LYS A 155 -16.50 -9.60 -11.50
C LYS A 155 -15.81 -10.82 -12.10
N LEU A 156 -14.62 -11.14 -11.63
CA LEU A 156 -13.84 -12.31 -12.05
C LEU A 156 -14.24 -13.60 -11.32
N GLY A 157 -15.25 -13.54 -10.43
CA GLY A 157 -15.72 -14.70 -9.67
C GLY A 157 -14.70 -15.22 -8.66
N LEU A 158 -13.75 -14.38 -8.23
CA LEU A 158 -12.73 -14.77 -7.27
C LEU A 158 -13.30 -14.62 -5.84
N PRO A 159 -13.28 -15.68 -5.02
CA PRO A 159 -13.71 -15.57 -3.64
C PRO A 159 -12.75 -14.67 -2.85
N ARG A 160 -13.32 -13.75 -2.08
CA ARG A 160 -12.60 -12.94 -1.09
C ARG A 160 -13.10 -13.20 0.31
N ARG A 161 -12.26 -12.95 1.31
CA ARG A 161 -12.59 -13.04 2.74
C ARG A 161 -11.94 -11.90 3.51
N LEU A 162 -12.30 -11.73 4.77
CA LEU A 162 -11.72 -10.70 5.62
C LEU A 162 -10.21 -10.93 5.81
N PHE A 163 -9.45 -9.86 5.66
CA PHE A 163 -8.09 -9.73 6.15
C PHE A 163 -8.14 -8.97 7.49
N TYR A 164 -7.70 -9.61 8.56
CA TYR A 164 -7.70 -9.02 9.90
C TYR A 164 -6.42 -8.18 10.10
N ASN A 165 -6.53 -6.87 9.86
CA ASN A 165 -5.45 -5.92 10.17
C ASN A 165 -5.20 -5.81 11.68
N VAL A 166 -6.27 -5.93 12.47
CA VAL A 166 -6.26 -6.09 13.94
C VAL A 166 -6.78 -7.49 14.24
N ASP A 167 -6.20 -8.18 15.21
CA ASP A 167 -6.64 -9.52 15.60
C ASP A 167 -8.07 -9.51 16.16
N VAL A 168 -8.78 -10.62 15.97
CA VAL A 168 -10.19 -10.76 16.35
C VAL A 168 -10.41 -11.78 17.47
N VAL A 169 -11.54 -11.68 18.17
CA VAL A 169 -11.88 -12.60 19.29
C VAL A 169 -12.04 -14.03 18.79
N ALA A 170 -12.76 -14.20 17.68
CA ALA A 170 -12.94 -15.46 16.98
C ALA A 170 -13.26 -15.20 15.50
N PRO A 171 -12.60 -15.89 14.55
CA PRO A 171 -12.97 -15.81 13.13
C PRO A 171 -14.37 -16.36 12.91
N THR A 172 -15.24 -15.56 12.28
CA THR A 172 -16.59 -16.00 11.92
C THR A 172 -16.72 -15.95 10.40
N PRO A 173 -17.08 -17.06 9.73
CA PRO A 173 -17.43 -17.04 8.31
C PRO A 173 -18.67 -16.17 8.10
N THR A 174 -18.55 -15.13 7.28
CA THR A 174 -19.64 -14.21 6.96
C THR A 174 -19.81 -14.12 5.45
N LYS A 175 -21.05 -13.85 5.01
CA LYS A 175 -21.33 -13.61 3.59
C LYS A 175 -20.64 -12.32 3.17
N VAL A 176 -19.86 -12.37 2.10
CA VAL A 176 -19.20 -11.21 1.54
C VAL A 176 -20.25 -10.20 1.04
N PRO A 177 -20.27 -8.94 1.52
CA PRO A 177 -21.17 -7.92 1.02
C PRO A 177 -20.74 -7.44 -0.37
N PRO A 178 -21.66 -6.93 -1.22
CA PRO A 178 -21.29 -6.34 -2.49
C PRO A 178 -20.38 -5.12 -2.28
N VAL A 179 -19.61 -4.78 -3.29
CA VAL A 179 -18.87 -3.51 -3.33
C VAL A 179 -19.87 -2.39 -3.55
N ARG A 180 -19.74 -1.33 -2.77
CA ARG A 180 -20.57 -0.14 -2.84
C ARG A 180 -19.69 1.09 -2.88
N TYR A 181 -19.99 2.00 -3.81
CA TYR A 181 -19.35 3.30 -3.92
C TYR A 181 -20.41 4.41 -3.88
N LYS A 182 -20.18 5.45 -3.08
CA LYS A 182 -21.01 6.65 -3.04
C LYS A 182 -20.22 7.78 -3.68
N SER A 183 -20.67 8.22 -4.85
CA SER A 183 -20.10 9.38 -5.54
C SER A 183 -20.30 10.65 -4.73
N PHE A 184 -19.35 11.59 -4.84
CA PHE A 184 -19.52 12.93 -4.27
C PHE A 184 -20.66 13.72 -4.96
N THR A 185 -21.12 13.26 -6.13
CA THR A 185 -22.32 13.79 -6.81
C THR A 185 -23.64 13.27 -6.21
N GLY A 186 -23.58 12.30 -5.30
CA GLY A 186 -24.73 11.68 -4.64
C GLY A 186 -25.20 10.36 -5.26
N GLU A 187 -24.72 9.99 -6.44
CA GLU A 187 -24.99 8.67 -7.05
C GLU A 187 -24.39 7.55 -6.19
N VAL A 188 -25.12 6.44 -6.07
CA VAL A 188 -24.64 5.23 -5.39
C VAL A 188 -24.53 4.11 -6.42
N TRP A 189 -23.32 3.58 -6.57
CA TRP A 189 -23.02 2.44 -7.41
C TRP A 189 -22.78 1.18 -6.57
N GLN A 190 -23.19 0.02 -7.05
CA GLN A 190 -22.92 -1.28 -6.42
C GLN A 190 -22.85 -2.41 -7.46
N ASN A 191 -21.99 -3.41 -7.24
CA ASN A 191 -21.79 -4.54 -8.17
C ASN A 191 -22.65 -5.79 -7.88
N GLY A 192 -23.62 -5.69 -6.97
CA GLY A 192 -24.45 -6.83 -6.58
C GLY A 192 -25.56 -6.46 -5.60
N GLU A 193 -26.40 -7.45 -5.29
CA GLU A 193 -27.51 -7.28 -4.36
C GLU A 193 -27.03 -7.07 -2.91
N PRO A 194 -27.64 -6.14 -2.15
CA PRO A 194 -27.31 -5.94 -0.74
C PRO A 194 -27.46 -7.23 0.07
N VAL A 195 -26.41 -7.57 0.81
CA VAL A 195 -26.48 -8.64 1.82
C VAL A 195 -26.82 -7.99 3.15
N ALA A 196 -27.99 -8.31 3.71
CA ALA A 196 -28.33 -7.89 5.07
C ALA A 196 -27.33 -8.49 6.09
N ASP A 197 -27.08 -7.74 7.16
CA ASP A 197 -26.48 -8.24 8.40
C ASP A 197 -25.01 -8.68 8.35
N PHE A 198 -24.18 -8.11 7.45
CA PHE A 198 -22.73 -8.30 7.56
C PHE A 198 -22.18 -7.54 8.78
N VAL A 199 -21.72 -8.30 9.78
CA VAL A 199 -21.01 -7.78 10.95
C VAL A 199 -19.63 -8.44 11.00
N PRO A 200 -18.53 -7.67 10.86
CA PRO A 200 -17.19 -8.24 11.04
C PRO A 200 -17.00 -8.68 12.51
N PRO A 201 -16.14 -9.68 12.79
CA PRO A 201 -15.86 -10.07 14.16
C PRO A 201 -15.26 -8.92 14.98
N ASP A 202 -15.56 -8.90 16.29
CA ASP A 202 -15.00 -7.92 17.22
C ASP A 202 -13.47 -8.04 17.30
N GLN A 203 -12.81 -6.90 17.36
CA GLN A 203 -11.36 -6.80 17.56
C GLN A 203 -10.99 -7.23 18.98
N ALA A 204 -9.89 -7.96 19.14
CA ALA A 204 -9.42 -8.48 20.42
C ALA A 204 -8.20 -7.75 20.99
N LEU A 205 -7.40 -7.08 20.15
CA LEU A 205 -6.21 -6.32 20.53
C LEU A 205 -5.19 -7.13 21.37
N ARG A 206 -5.05 -8.43 21.09
CA ARG A 206 -4.12 -9.31 21.81
C ARG A 206 -2.74 -9.34 21.17
N THR A 207 -2.54 -8.79 19.98
CA THR A 207 -1.19 -8.69 19.39
C THR A 207 -0.24 -7.85 20.26
N TRP A 208 1.06 -8.03 20.06
CA TRP A 208 2.10 -7.48 20.94
C TRP A 208 2.66 -6.14 20.46
N ILE A 209 3.07 -5.32 21.43
CA ILE A 209 4.01 -4.22 21.27
C ILE A 209 5.27 -4.63 22.05
N ALA A 210 6.37 -4.87 21.34
CA ALA A 210 7.63 -5.35 21.91
C ALA A 210 8.75 -4.34 21.64
N VAL A 211 8.91 -3.37 22.55
CA VAL A 211 9.80 -2.21 22.36
C VAL A 211 10.51 -1.83 23.67
N ASN A 212 11.74 -1.34 23.58
CA ASN A 212 12.56 -0.91 24.73
C ASN A 212 12.69 -2.00 25.82
N GLY A 213 12.72 -3.28 25.40
CA GLY A 213 12.74 -4.43 26.30
C GLY A 213 11.42 -4.71 27.04
N LEU A 214 10.35 -3.95 26.74
CA LEU A 214 9.00 -4.19 27.22
C LEU A 214 8.26 -5.11 26.25
N LEU A 215 7.35 -5.92 26.78
CA LEU A 215 6.40 -6.73 26.02
C LEU A 215 5.01 -6.50 26.58
N VAL A 216 4.16 -5.79 25.83
CA VAL A 216 2.85 -5.31 26.28
C VAL A 216 1.79 -5.67 25.25
N ARG A 217 0.59 -6.06 25.70
CA ARG A 217 -0.53 -6.29 24.77
C ARG A 217 -1.02 -4.97 24.21
N ARG A 218 -1.49 -4.95 22.96
CA ARG A 218 -2.19 -3.77 22.41
C ARG A 218 -3.38 -3.35 23.25
N SER A 219 -4.11 -4.30 23.86
CA SER A 219 -5.22 -4.00 24.78
C SER A 219 -4.77 -3.31 26.06
N GLU A 220 -3.61 -3.69 26.59
CA GLU A 220 -3.02 -3.06 27.79
C GLU A 220 -2.53 -1.65 27.44
N TYR A 221 -1.81 -1.51 26.33
CA TYR A 221 -1.35 -0.20 25.83
C TYR A 221 -2.50 0.75 25.51
N ALA A 222 -3.59 0.26 24.92
CA ALA A 222 -4.77 1.07 24.64
C ALA A 222 -5.51 1.52 25.91
N ALA A 223 -5.38 0.78 27.01
CA ALA A 223 -5.99 1.14 28.30
C ALA A 223 -5.09 2.06 29.13
N ASP A 224 -3.77 1.85 29.08
CA ASP A 224 -2.75 2.61 29.80
C ASP A 224 -1.44 2.65 28.97
N PRO A 225 -1.22 3.71 28.17
CA PRO A 225 -0.05 3.80 27.29
C PRO A 225 1.22 4.25 28.01
N ALA A 226 1.13 4.69 29.26
CA ALA A 226 2.21 5.37 29.97
C ALA A 226 3.49 4.53 30.04
N LEU A 227 3.38 3.23 30.34
CA LEU A 227 4.55 2.35 30.47
C LEU A 227 5.40 2.28 29.20
N VAL A 228 4.76 2.18 28.02
CA VAL A 228 5.47 2.13 26.74
C VAL A 228 6.02 3.52 26.39
N ASN A 229 5.20 4.57 26.57
CA ASN A 229 5.55 5.94 26.24
C ASN A 229 6.72 6.47 27.09
N GLU A 230 6.72 6.23 28.40
CA GLU A 230 7.82 6.55 29.32
C GLU A 230 9.11 5.82 28.92
N GLY A 231 9.00 4.61 28.35
CA GLY A 231 10.15 3.86 27.82
C GLY A 231 10.88 4.59 26.69
N PHE A 232 10.19 5.45 25.93
CA PHE A 232 10.79 6.36 24.94
C PHE A 232 11.18 7.72 25.53
N GLY A 233 10.80 8.01 26.78
CA GLY A 233 11.00 9.31 27.41
C GLY A 233 9.92 10.35 27.10
N VAL A 234 8.74 9.93 26.64
CA VAL A 234 7.57 10.81 26.44
C VAL A 234 7.08 11.32 27.80
N MET A 235 6.74 12.60 27.89
CA MET A 235 6.40 13.28 29.13
C MET A 235 5.13 14.13 28.99
N GLY A 236 4.62 14.63 30.12
CA GLY A 236 3.56 15.63 30.12
C GLY A 236 2.21 15.06 29.68
N ALA A 237 1.46 15.80 28.87
CA ALA A 237 0.10 15.43 28.50
C ALA A 237 0.02 14.27 27.49
N ASP A 238 1.11 13.96 26.79
CA ASP A 238 1.13 12.91 25.77
C ASP A 238 1.46 11.53 26.34
N VAL A 239 1.99 11.45 27.57
CA VAL A 239 2.35 10.16 28.20
C VAL A 239 1.15 9.22 28.34
N ASP A 240 -0.04 9.78 28.62
CA ASP A 240 -1.29 9.04 28.82
C ASP A 240 -2.09 8.82 27.53
N ARG A 241 -1.52 9.10 26.35
CA ARG A 241 -2.17 8.95 25.04
C ARG A 241 -1.44 7.91 24.21
N THR A 242 -2.16 7.09 23.46
CA THR A 242 -1.52 6.17 22.52
C THR A 242 -0.80 6.96 21.42
N THR A 243 0.29 6.44 20.87
CA THR A 243 1.01 7.03 19.73
C THR A 243 0.09 7.28 18.54
N GLY A 244 -0.90 6.40 18.32
CA GLY A 244 -1.92 6.58 17.30
C GLY A 244 -2.81 7.81 17.55
N GLU A 245 -3.22 8.08 18.79
CA GLU A 245 -3.99 9.28 19.15
C GLU A 245 -3.16 10.55 19.05
N ILE A 246 -1.90 10.52 19.50
CA ILE A 246 -0.98 11.66 19.38
C ILE A 246 -0.76 11.98 17.89
N PHE A 247 -0.44 10.95 17.09
CA PHE A 247 -0.18 11.13 15.67
C PHE A 247 -1.43 11.61 14.93
N ASN A 248 -2.61 11.06 15.20
CA ASN A 248 -3.84 11.54 14.58
C ASN A 248 -4.14 13.00 14.92
N ALA A 249 -4.01 13.39 16.19
CA ALA A 249 -4.23 14.78 16.61
C ALA A 249 -3.22 15.74 15.95
N ALA A 250 -1.97 15.31 15.77
CA ALA A 250 -0.96 16.09 15.07
C ALA A 250 -1.32 16.33 13.58
N LEU A 251 -2.10 15.44 12.96
CA LEU A 251 -2.50 15.52 11.55
C LEU A 251 -3.86 16.21 11.34
N ASP A 252 -4.69 16.34 12.39
CA ASP A 252 -6.03 16.92 12.30
C ASP A 252 -6.07 18.35 11.74
N PRO A 253 -5.13 19.26 12.08
CA PRO A 253 -5.11 20.61 11.49
C PRO A 253 -5.03 20.61 9.96
N VAL A 254 -4.39 19.61 9.35
CA VAL A 254 -4.32 19.46 7.89
C VAL A 254 -5.62 18.84 7.37
N ARG A 255 -6.23 17.91 8.11
CA ARG A 255 -7.55 17.35 7.75
C ARG A 255 -8.67 18.40 7.79
N ASP A 256 -8.55 19.40 8.66
CA ASP A 256 -9.47 20.54 8.76
C ASP A 256 -9.52 21.38 7.47
N TYR A 257 -8.52 21.27 6.59
CA TYR A 257 -8.54 21.98 5.30
C TYR A 257 -9.66 21.46 4.40
N PHE A 258 -9.90 20.14 4.39
CA PHE A 258 -10.80 19.47 3.45
C PHE A 258 -11.94 18.69 4.10
N SER A 259 -11.97 18.55 5.43
CA SER A 259 -13.01 17.81 6.15
C SER A 259 -13.34 18.40 7.52
N ASP A 260 -14.61 18.29 7.91
CA ASP A 260 -15.10 18.75 9.20
C ASP A 260 -15.26 17.57 10.17
N PRO A 261 -14.85 17.72 11.45
CA PRO A 261 -15.03 16.68 12.45
C PRO A 261 -16.49 16.58 12.90
N LEU A 262 -16.96 15.35 13.09
CA LEU A 262 -18.30 15.03 13.58
C LEU A 262 -18.28 14.66 15.08
N PRO A 263 -19.40 14.81 15.81
CA PRO A 263 -19.46 14.52 17.25
C PRO A 263 -19.15 13.05 17.64
N ASP A 264 -19.26 12.12 16.69
CA ASP A 264 -18.95 10.70 16.89
C ASP A 264 -17.47 10.35 16.64
N GLY A 265 -16.63 11.36 16.37
CA GLY A 265 -15.21 11.21 16.10
C GLY A 265 -14.89 10.88 14.63
N THR A 266 -15.90 10.71 13.77
CA THR A 266 -15.70 10.60 12.32
C THR A 266 -15.53 11.99 11.69
N ARG A 267 -15.25 12.05 10.38
CA ARG A 267 -15.11 13.30 9.64
C ARG A 267 -15.94 13.23 8.37
N GLU A 268 -16.55 14.35 8.00
CA GLU A 268 -17.23 14.50 6.71
C GLU A 268 -16.43 15.41 5.79
N ASN A 269 -16.40 15.09 4.49
CA ASN A 269 -15.77 15.97 3.51
C ASN A 269 -16.56 17.27 3.42
N LYS A 270 -15.84 18.38 3.24
CA LYS A 270 -16.43 19.67 2.90
C LYS A 270 -17.18 19.61 1.55
N PRO A 271 -18.00 20.62 1.21
CA PRO A 271 -18.58 20.74 -0.12
C PRO A 271 -17.50 20.64 -1.21
N THR A 272 -17.83 20.08 -2.38
CA THR A 272 -16.85 19.64 -3.39
C THR A 272 -15.78 20.68 -3.75
N GLU A 273 -16.15 21.95 -3.89
CA GLU A 273 -15.21 23.03 -4.19
C GLU A 273 -14.20 23.26 -3.05
N GLU A 274 -14.69 23.47 -1.83
CA GLU A 274 -13.86 23.61 -0.61
C GLU A 274 -13.05 22.34 -0.31
N TRP A 275 -13.57 21.16 -0.66
CA TRP A 275 -12.88 19.90 -0.51
C TRP A 275 -11.65 19.82 -1.43
N ILE A 276 -11.81 20.17 -2.70
CA ILE A 276 -10.71 20.20 -3.69
C ILE A 276 -9.69 21.27 -3.29
N GLU A 277 -10.14 22.48 -2.97
CA GLU A 277 -9.25 23.57 -2.54
C GLU A 277 -8.53 23.23 -1.23
N GLY A 278 -9.19 22.56 -0.29
CA GLY A 278 -8.59 22.11 0.96
C GLY A 278 -7.46 21.08 0.74
N TRP A 279 -7.65 20.13 -0.18
CA TRP A 279 -6.58 19.22 -0.59
C TRP A 279 -5.46 19.95 -1.32
N ALA A 280 -5.78 20.90 -2.20
CA ALA A 280 -4.79 21.73 -2.88
C ALA A 280 -3.95 22.52 -1.86
N ARG A 281 -4.57 23.07 -0.82
CA ARG A 281 -3.89 23.74 0.29
C ARG A 281 -2.96 22.81 1.05
N ALA A 282 -3.42 21.61 1.39
CA ALA A 282 -2.57 20.62 2.06
C ALA A 282 -1.32 20.28 1.23
N ILE A 283 -1.49 20.07 -0.08
CA ILE A 283 -0.39 19.82 -1.02
C ILE A 283 0.55 21.03 -1.10
N TYR A 284 0.00 22.23 -1.28
CA TYR A 284 0.75 23.47 -1.44
C TYR A 284 1.67 23.74 -0.24
N ASP A 285 1.10 23.66 0.97
CA ASP A 285 1.79 23.96 2.22
C ASP A 285 2.80 22.87 2.61
N PHE A 286 2.47 21.58 2.38
CA PHE A 286 3.21 20.47 3.00
C PHE A 286 3.94 19.51 2.06
N ASP A 287 3.84 19.62 0.73
CA ASP A 287 4.64 18.75 -0.16
C ASP A 287 6.16 18.91 0.08
N GLY A 288 6.61 20.10 0.49
CA GLY A 288 8.02 20.35 0.82
C GLY A 288 8.50 19.79 2.17
N TYR A 289 7.60 19.22 2.97
CA TYR A 289 7.92 18.63 4.27
C TYR A 289 8.18 17.13 4.16
N SER A 290 9.10 16.64 4.99
CA SER A 290 9.05 15.22 5.39
C SER A 290 8.10 15.07 6.58
N MET A 291 7.64 13.84 6.84
CA MET A 291 6.79 13.60 8.02
C MET A 291 7.50 13.98 9.33
N SER A 292 8.81 13.71 9.45
CA SER A 292 9.62 14.11 10.60
C SER A 292 9.58 15.62 10.81
N ARG A 293 9.87 16.40 9.76
CA ARG A 293 9.87 17.87 9.85
C ARG A 293 8.49 18.41 10.18
N TYR A 294 7.44 17.82 9.63
CA TYR A 294 6.08 18.20 9.99
C TYR A 294 5.82 17.99 11.50
N LEU A 295 6.14 16.80 12.03
CA LEU A 295 5.88 16.49 13.43
C LEU A 295 6.67 17.39 14.40
N THR A 296 7.93 17.71 14.08
CA THR A 296 8.79 18.51 14.95
C THR A 296 8.63 20.03 14.76
N GLU A 297 8.53 20.51 13.52
CA GLU A 297 8.54 21.95 13.21
C GLU A 297 7.13 22.55 13.17
N TYR A 298 6.12 21.77 12.75
CA TYR A 298 4.74 22.25 12.61
C TYR A 298 3.85 21.78 13.77
N ALA A 299 3.85 20.48 14.07
CA ALA A 299 3.07 19.93 15.18
C ALA A 299 3.75 20.12 16.55
N LEU A 300 5.03 20.56 16.56
CA LEU A 300 5.81 20.88 17.76
C LEU A 300 5.91 19.72 18.77
N LEU A 301 5.92 18.48 18.28
CA LEU A 301 6.19 17.31 19.12
C LEU A 301 7.68 17.23 19.45
N ASP A 302 8.00 16.81 20.67
CA ASP A 302 9.39 16.52 21.04
C ASP A 302 9.92 15.25 20.39
N GLU A 303 11.25 15.10 20.37
CA GLU A 303 11.93 13.98 19.72
C GLU A 303 11.50 12.61 20.30
N ALA A 304 11.34 12.50 21.61
CA ALA A 304 10.92 11.26 22.27
C ALA A 304 9.52 10.81 21.79
N THR A 305 8.61 11.76 21.63
CA THR A 305 7.26 11.52 21.11
C THR A 305 7.30 11.12 19.64
N VAL A 306 8.15 11.75 18.83
CA VAL A 306 8.34 11.37 17.42
C VAL A 306 8.96 9.97 17.30
N ASP A 307 9.90 9.60 18.16
CA ASP A 307 10.52 8.26 18.18
C ASP A 307 9.52 7.17 18.60
N ALA A 308 8.66 7.46 19.58
CA ALA A 308 7.57 6.57 19.99
C ALA A 308 6.58 6.35 18.82
N ILE A 309 6.13 7.43 18.18
CA ILE A 309 5.28 7.37 16.97
C ILE A 309 5.98 6.57 15.86
N GLY A 310 7.24 6.90 15.60
CA GLY A 310 8.08 6.23 14.61
C GLY A 310 8.05 4.71 14.80
N THR A 311 8.29 4.26 16.02
CA THR A 311 8.46 2.84 16.32
C THR A 311 7.13 2.09 16.36
N VAL A 312 6.15 2.60 17.12
CA VAL A 312 4.87 1.90 17.38
C VAL A 312 3.91 1.96 16.19
N GLU A 313 3.95 3.05 15.41
CA GLU A 313 3.08 3.26 14.23
C GLU A 313 3.76 2.87 12.91
N ASN A 314 4.89 2.15 12.96
CA ASN A 314 5.63 1.70 11.78
C ASN A 314 6.07 2.85 10.85
N ALA A 315 6.51 3.96 11.42
CA ALA A 315 6.91 5.16 10.69
C ALA A 315 8.42 5.41 10.71
N THR A 316 9.24 4.79 11.58
CA THR A 316 10.67 5.13 11.80
C THR A 316 11.45 5.37 10.50
N SER A 317 11.51 4.37 9.61
CA SER A 317 12.28 4.48 8.35
C SER A 317 11.57 5.32 7.28
N ARG A 318 10.31 5.71 7.51
CA ARG A 318 9.46 6.48 6.60
C ARG A 318 9.24 7.93 7.05
N LEU A 319 9.73 8.31 8.24
CA LEU A 319 9.66 9.69 8.75
C LEU A 319 10.35 10.68 7.81
N TRP A 320 11.33 10.23 7.02
CA TRP A 320 12.12 11.06 6.11
C TRP A 320 11.50 11.20 4.71
N LEU A 321 10.46 10.43 4.40
CA LEU A 321 9.71 10.50 3.13
C LEU A 321 8.76 11.72 3.15
N SER A 322 8.18 12.05 2.00
CA SER A 322 7.23 13.18 1.88
C SER A 322 6.12 13.06 2.93
N PHE A 323 5.80 14.19 3.57
CA PHE A 323 4.65 14.30 4.45
C PHE A 323 3.38 13.78 3.76
N MET A 324 3.15 14.17 2.51
CA MET A 324 1.94 13.80 1.77
C MET A 324 1.78 12.28 1.63
N HIS A 325 2.89 11.56 1.41
CA HIS A 325 2.84 10.10 1.33
C HIS A 325 2.39 9.48 2.65
N THR A 326 3.03 9.84 3.76
CA THR A 326 2.70 9.27 5.08
C THR A 326 1.33 9.72 5.58
N PHE A 327 0.93 10.96 5.28
CA PHE A 327 -0.38 11.52 5.60
C PHE A 327 -1.52 10.74 4.93
N ILE A 328 -1.41 10.49 3.62
CA ILE A 328 -2.37 9.66 2.86
C ILE A 328 -2.33 8.22 3.37
N GLY A 329 -1.13 7.63 3.51
CA GLY A 329 -0.95 6.25 3.97
C GLY A 329 -1.51 5.96 5.36
N ARG A 330 -1.57 6.96 6.25
CA ARG A 330 -2.20 6.82 7.58
C ARG A 330 -3.71 6.64 7.50
N SER A 331 -4.33 7.19 6.45
CA SER A 331 -5.75 7.00 6.14
C SER A 331 -5.98 5.63 5.48
N ASP A 332 -5.02 5.17 4.68
CA ASP A 332 -5.11 3.88 3.98
C ASP A 332 -4.90 2.66 4.89
N ILE A 333 -4.02 2.78 5.89
CA ILE A 333 -3.70 1.73 6.87
C ILE A 333 -4.21 2.16 8.24
N ASN A 334 -5.47 1.83 8.52
CA ASN A 334 -6.20 2.27 9.70
C ASN A 334 -6.80 1.05 10.45
N PRO A 335 -6.62 0.93 11.78
CA PRO A 335 -7.24 -0.14 12.56
C PRO A 335 -8.78 -0.17 12.49
N GLY A 336 -9.44 0.95 12.20
CA GLY A 336 -10.90 1.04 12.01
C GLY A 336 -11.38 0.67 10.60
N ALA A 337 -10.47 0.50 9.64
CA ALA A 337 -10.83 0.12 8.28
C ALA A 337 -10.99 -1.41 8.15
N ARG A 338 -11.90 -1.82 7.26
CA ARG A 338 -12.09 -3.23 6.90
C ARG A 338 -11.28 -3.55 5.65
N TYR A 339 -10.60 -4.70 5.69
CA TYR A 339 -9.76 -5.20 4.61
C TYR A 339 -10.20 -6.59 4.17
N TRP A 340 -9.88 -6.90 2.92
CA TRP A 340 -10.16 -8.17 2.27
C TRP A 340 -8.89 -8.77 1.68
N GLU A 341 -8.87 -10.08 1.54
CA GLU A 341 -7.87 -10.81 0.78
C GLU A 341 -8.56 -11.79 -0.18
N ILE A 342 -7.85 -12.18 -1.23
CA ILE A 342 -8.32 -13.16 -2.21
C ILE A 342 -8.01 -14.56 -1.68
N ASP A 343 -9.04 -15.40 -1.56
CA ASP A 343 -8.85 -16.78 -1.13
C ASP A 343 -8.00 -17.56 -2.15
N GLY A 344 -7.04 -18.35 -1.68
CA GLY A 344 -6.03 -19.00 -2.54
C GLY A 344 -4.94 -18.07 -3.09
N GLY A 345 -4.96 -16.78 -2.73
CA GLY A 345 -3.88 -15.83 -2.93
C GLY A 345 -4.06 -14.84 -4.09
N PHE A 346 -3.36 -13.71 -4.00
CA PHE A 346 -3.53 -12.56 -4.90
C PHE A 346 -3.08 -12.82 -6.34
N TRP A 347 -2.18 -13.79 -6.58
CA TRP A 347 -1.80 -14.21 -7.93
C TRP A 347 -3.00 -14.56 -8.81
N ARG A 348 -4.13 -15.00 -8.22
CA ARG A 348 -5.35 -15.35 -8.96
C ARG A 348 -5.95 -14.16 -9.71
N LEU A 349 -5.77 -12.93 -9.23
CA LEU A 349 -6.34 -11.73 -9.85
C LEU A 349 -5.81 -11.50 -11.27
N PRO A 350 -4.50 -11.31 -11.51
CA PRO A 350 -3.98 -11.14 -12.87
C PRO A 350 -4.22 -12.38 -13.75
N TYR A 351 -4.19 -13.59 -13.19
CA TYR A 351 -4.40 -14.83 -13.95
C TYR A 351 -5.86 -15.08 -14.33
N ALA A 352 -6.84 -14.49 -13.63
CA ALA A 352 -8.24 -14.57 -14.03
C ALA A 352 -8.56 -13.71 -15.27
N LEU A 353 -7.68 -12.76 -15.62
CA LEU A 353 -7.78 -11.97 -16.85
C LEU A 353 -7.21 -12.71 -18.08
N ASP A 354 -6.22 -13.58 -17.88
CA ASP A 354 -5.49 -14.27 -18.94
C ASP A 354 -6.38 -15.04 -19.94
N PRO A 355 -7.39 -15.84 -19.53
CA PRO A 355 -8.26 -16.53 -20.47
C PRO A 355 -8.96 -15.60 -21.47
N GLN A 356 -9.27 -14.35 -21.06
CA GLN A 356 -9.90 -13.36 -21.93
C GLN A 356 -8.89 -12.64 -22.83
N LEU A 357 -7.60 -12.71 -22.49
CA LEU A 357 -6.47 -12.13 -23.22
C LEU A 357 -5.76 -13.13 -24.13
N GLN A 358 -6.22 -14.39 -24.20
CA GLN A 358 -5.61 -15.43 -25.04
C GLN A 358 -5.25 -14.94 -26.45
N GLY A 359 -4.03 -15.28 -26.87
CA GLY A 359 -3.43 -14.88 -28.14
C GLY A 359 -2.73 -13.52 -28.13
N GLN A 360 -2.92 -12.69 -27.10
CA GLN A 360 -2.35 -11.34 -27.05
C GLN A 360 -1.10 -11.22 -26.18
N LEU A 361 -0.87 -12.16 -25.27
CA LEU A 361 0.28 -12.14 -24.36
C LEU A 361 1.52 -12.75 -25.02
N VAL A 362 2.61 -11.99 -25.04
CA VAL A 362 3.94 -12.43 -25.46
C VAL A 362 4.91 -12.25 -24.30
N LEU A 363 5.19 -13.36 -23.61
CA LEU A 363 6.17 -13.42 -22.52
C LEU A 363 7.60 -13.39 -23.06
N ASP A 364 8.56 -13.19 -22.17
CA ASP A 364 10.00 -13.19 -22.49
C ASP A 364 10.39 -12.08 -23.50
N ARG A 365 9.76 -10.90 -23.38
CA ARG A 365 9.94 -9.74 -24.25
C ARG A 365 10.18 -8.49 -23.42
N ARG A 366 11.41 -8.31 -22.95
CA ARG A 366 11.83 -7.11 -22.24
C ARG A 366 12.12 -5.98 -23.23
N ALA A 367 11.35 -4.90 -23.17
CA ALA A 367 11.60 -3.71 -23.98
C ALA A 367 12.98 -3.10 -23.66
N VAL A 368 13.71 -2.70 -24.71
CA VAL A 368 15.03 -2.06 -24.61
C VAL A 368 15.09 -0.73 -25.36
N ARG A 369 14.26 -0.57 -26.41
CA ARG A 369 14.14 0.68 -27.17
C ARG A 369 12.70 0.89 -27.62
N ILE A 370 12.22 2.13 -27.53
CA ILE A 370 10.92 2.57 -28.04
C ILE A 370 11.16 3.74 -29.00
N VAL A 371 10.83 3.54 -30.26
CA VAL A 371 10.91 4.55 -31.31
C VAL A 371 9.51 5.04 -31.66
N THR A 372 9.33 6.35 -31.74
CA THR A 372 8.06 6.97 -32.13
C THR A 372 8.21 7.82 -33.38
N GLY A 373 7.16 7.85 -34.19
CA GLY A 373 7.10 8.60 -35.45
C GLY A 373 5.77 9.34 -35.62
N ASP A 374 5.63 10.04 -36.74
CA ASP A 374 4.43 10.81 -37.09
C ASP A 374 3.26 9.95 -37.60
N GLY A 375 3.48 8.64 -37.80
CA GLY A 375 2.50 7.71 -38.37
C GLY A 375 2.23 7.92 -39.87
N GLN A 376 2.81 8.95 -40.50
CA GLN A 376 2.63 9.26 -41.93
C GLN A 376 3.61 8.49 -42.81
N HIS A 377 4.82 8.20 -42.29
CA HIS A 377 5.91 7.56 -43.05
C HIS A 377 6.31 6.19 -42.48
N GLY A 378 5.46 5.55 -41.69
CA GLY A 378 5.72 4.27 -41.04
C GLY A 378 4.86 4.06 -39.80
N PRO A 379 5.09 3.00 -39.00
CA PRO A 379 4.37 2.79 -37.76
C PRO A 379 4.66 3.93 -36.77
N ALA A 380 3.63 4.40 -36.08
CA ALA A 380 3.76 5.47 -35.10
C ALA A 380 4.56 5.03 -33.86
N VAL A 381 4.53 3.73 -33.52
CA VAL A 381 5.31 3.13 -32.44
C VAL A 381 6.05 1.89 -32.93
N ARG A 382 7.32 1.77 -32.55
CA ARG A 382 8.16 0.59 -32.69
C ARG A 382 8.83 0.27 -31.36
N VAL A 383 8.70 -0.96 -30.89
CA VAL A 383 9.30 -1.45 -29.64
C VAL A 383 10.26 -2.59 -29.96
N GLU A 384 11.53 -2.40 -29.60
CA GLU A 384 12.53 -3.45 -29.65
C GLU A 384 12.59 -4.15 -28.29
N THR A 385 12.59 -5.47 -28.31
CA THR A 385 12.57 -6.32 -27.12
C THR A 385 13.65 -7.38 -27.18
N VAL A 386 14.17 -7.77 -26.02
CA VAL A 386 15.09 -8.92 -25.89
C VAL A 386 14.45 -9.99 -25.00
N ASP A 387 14.83 -11.23 -25.22
CA ASP A 387 14.52 -12.33 -24.29
C ASP A 387 15.55 -12.40 -23.15
N GLU A 388 15.26 -13.23 -22.15
CA GLU A 388 16.13 -13.47 -21.00
C GLU A 388 17.46 -14.14 -21.38
N SER A 389 17.55 -14.75 -22.57
CA SER A 389 18.79 -15.36 -23.08
C SER A 389 19.76 -14.33 -23.68
N GLY A 390 19.28 -13.11 -23.97
CA GLY A 390 20.07 -12.07 -24.63
C GLY A 390 20.14 -12.24 -26.14
N ALA A 391 19.15 -12.88 -26.76
CA ALA A 391 19.05 -13.02 -28.21
C ALA A 391 18.93 -11.65 -28.91
N PRO A 392 19.14 -11.59 -30.26
CA PRO A 392 18.92 -10.36 -31.02
C PRO A 392 17.53 -9.77 -30.78
N ALA A 393 17.44 -8.44 -30.77
CA ALA A 393 16.20 -7.77 -30.47
C ALA A 393 15.09 -8.16 -31.48
N THR A 394 13.89 -8.42 -30.95
CA THR A 394 12.66 -8.62 -31.72
C THR A 394 11.85 -7.34 -31.75
N GLU A 395 11.40 -6.93 -32.93
CA GLU A 395 10.64 -5.71 -33.15
C GLU A 395 9.13 -5.95 -33.15
N TYR A 396 8.39 -5.06 -32.50
CA TYR A 396 6.93 -4.97 -32.50
C TYR A 396 6.50 -3.56 -32.92
N THR A 397 5.43 -3.44 -33.71
CA THR A 397 4.95 -2.14 -34.23
C THR A 397 3.47 -1.93 -33.96
N ALA A 398 3.04 -0.69 -33.76
CA ALA A 398 1.66 -0.31 -33.50
C ALA A 398 1.37 1.16 -33.83
N ASP A 399 0.09 1.52 -33.77
CA ASP A 399 -0.40 2.90 -33.89
C ASP A 399 -0.22 3.66 -32.57
N LEU A 400 -0.44 2.97 -31.44
CA LEU A 400 -0.32 3.52 -30.09
C LEU A 400 0.35 2.51 -29.17
N ALA A 401 0.93 2.99 -28.06
CA ALA A 401 1.39 2.11 -26.99
C ALA A 401 1.02 2.62 -25.60
N ILE A 402 0.73 1.69 -24.69
CA ILE A 402 0.59 1.94 -23.26
C ILE A 402 1.82 1.35 -22.56
N VAL A 403 2.65 2.22 -22.01
CA VAL A 403 3.83 1.84 -21.21
C VAL A 403 3.40 1.63 -19.77
N THR A 404 3.53 0.40 -19.28
CA THR A 404 3.18 0.04 -17.89
C THR A 404 4.36 -0.40 -17.03
N ILE A 405 5.57 -0.30 -17.60
CA ILE A 405 6.84 -0.54 -16.92
C ILE A 405 7.00 0.49 -15.79
N PRO A 406 7.34 0.07 -14.55
CA PRO A 406 7.71 1.00 -13.47
C PRO A 406 8.80 1.98 -13.90
N PHE A 407 8.73 3.23 -13.47
CA PHE A 407 9.74 4.25 -13.85
C PHE A 407 11.16 3.89 -13.40
N SER A 408 11.27 3.24 -12.24
CA SER A 408 12.50 2.67 -11.69
C SER A 408 13.25 1.76 -12.68
N SER A 409 12.56 0.96 -13.49
CA SER A 409 13.17 0.11 -14.53
C SER A 409 13.05 0.69 -15.93
N LEU A 410 12.05 1.53 -16.21
CA LEU A 410 11.87 2.21 -17.51
C LEU A 410 13.04 3.12 -17.87
N ARG A 411 13.76 3.66 -16.88
CA ARG A 411 14.97 4.47 -17.08
C ARG A 411 16.09 3.78 -17.88
N HIS A 412 16.01 2.46 -18.07
CA HIS A 412 16.94 1.66 -18.87
C HIS A 412 16.44 1.37 -20.29
N VAL A 413 15.25 1.84 -20.66
CA VAL A 413 14.70 1.76 -22.01
C VAL A 413 15.06 3.03 -22.77
N GLU A 414 15.64 2.88 -23.95
CA GLU A 414 15.96 4.02 -24.82
C GLU A 414 14.70 4.54 -25.52
N PHE A 415 14.56 5.87 -25.62
CA PHE A 415 13.48 6.53 -26.34
C PHE A 415 14.04 7.36 -27.49
N ASP A 416 13.44 7.23 -28.68
CA ASP A 416 13.80 7.99 -29.88
C ASP A 416 12.55 8.49 -30.64
N PRO A 417 12.34 9.81 -30.77
CA PRO A 417 13.10 10.88 -30.12
C PRO A 417 13.00 10.80 -28.58
N PRO A 418 13.89 11.51 -27.85
CA PRO A 418 13.80 11.58 -26.39
C PRO A 418 12.44 12.13 -25.93
N LEU A 419 11.88 11.55 -24.87
CA LEU A 419 10.69 12.08 -24.20
C LEU A 419 10.90 13.53 -23.72
N SER A 420 9.80 14.25 -23.48
CA SER A 420 9.85 15.59 -22.89
C SER A 420 10.74 15.63 -21.64
N TYR A 421 11.36 16.78 -21.37
CA TYR A 421 12.26 16.90 -20.22
C TYR A 421 11.52 16.62 -18.89
N GLY A 422 10.28 17.08 -18.75
CA GLY A 422 9.46 16.80 -17.57
C GLY A 422 9.22 15.30 -17.36
N LYS A 423 8.87 14.57 -18.43
CA LYS A 423 8.73 13.10 -18.37
C LYS A 423 10.04 12.40 -18.01
N ARG A 424 11.17 12.81 -18.60
CA ARG A 424 12.48 12.25 -18.28
C ARG A 424 12.87 12.51 -16.83
N ARG A 425 12.62 13.71 -16.29
CA ARG A 425 12.78 14.00 -14.87
C ARG A 425 11.93 13.07 -14.01
N ALA A 426 10.64 12.92 -14.31
CA ALA A 426 9.76 12.02 -13.57
C ALA A 426 10.27 10.57 -13.57
N ILE A 427 10.76 10.05 -14.71
CA ILE A 427 11.32 8.69 -14.82
C ILE A 427 12.61 8.54 -14.00
N ILE A 428 13.48 9.55 -13.97
CA ILE A 428 14.81 9.47 -13.36
C ILE A 428 14.79 9.77 -11.87
N GLU A 429 14.00 10.76 -11.46
CA GLU A 429 14.04 11.36 -10.12
C GLU A 429 13.00 10.77 -9.17
N MET A 430 11.87 10.26 -9.67
CA MET A 430 10.81 9.71 -8.81
C MET A 430 11.40 8.63 -7.90
N HIS A 431 11.22 8.82 -6.60
CA HIS A 431 11.67 7.85 -5.63
C HIS A 431 10.77 6.61 -5.63
N TYR A 432 11.42 5.44 -5.53
CA TYR A 432 10.79 4.15 -5.33
C TYR A 432 11.29 3.60 -4.00
N ASP A 433 10.35 3.20 -3.15
CA ASP A 433 10.70 2.70 -1.83
C ASP A 433 11.12 1.22 -1.89
N ALA A 434 11.92 0.80 -0.92
CA ALA A 434 12.24 -0.59 -0.68
C ALA A 434 11.17 -1.22 0.21
N ALA A 435 10.81 -2.48 -0.07
CA ALA A 435 10.09 -3.30 0.88
C ALA A 435 10.58 -4.74 0.80
N THR A 436 10.70 -5.35 1.98
CA THR A 436 11.11 -6.74 2.13
C THR A 436 10.12 -7.49 3.01
N LYS A 437 9.65 -8.63 2.50
CA LYS A 437 8.87 -9.62 3.26
C LYS A 437 9.72 -10.84 3.52
N ILE A 438 9.66 -11.36 4.75
CA ILE A 438 10.23 -12.65 5.14
C ILE A 438 9.13 -13.46 5.79
N VAL A 439 8.83 -14.62 5.20
CA VAL A 439 7.79 -15.53 5.66
C VAL A 439 8.39 -16.85 6.11
N LEU A 440 7.91 -17.38 7.23
CA LEU A 440 8.42 -18.62 7.84
C LEU A 440 7.26 -19.60 8.05
N GLU A 441 7.47 -20.85 7.65
CA GLU A 441 6.48 -21.92 7.82
C GLU A 441 6.64 -22.63 9.16
N PHE A 442 5.49 -22.88 9.80
CA PHE A 442 5.40 -23.65 11.02
C PHE A 442 4.44 -24.84 10.85
N SER A 443 4.79 -25.99 11.42
CA SER A 443 3.99 -27.22 11.38
C SER A 443 2.73 -27.14 12.25
N ARG A 444 2.60 -26.10 13.07
CA ARG A 444 1.46 -25.79 13.92
C ARG A 444 1.22 -24.28 13.90
N ARG A 445 -0.05 -23.89 13.96
CA ARG A 445 -0.48 -22.49 14.12
C ARG A 445 -0.34 -22.03 15.57
N TRP A 446 0.88 -22.03 16.08
CA TRP A 446 1.19 -21.78 17.49
C TRP A 446 0.72 -20.40 18.00
N TRP A 447 0.51 -19.43 17.10
CA TRP A 447 -0.02 -18.12 17.45
C TRP A 447 -1.48 -18.18 17.91
N GLU A 448 -2.23 -19.22 17.53
CA GLU A 448 -3.61 -19.45 17.97
C GLU A 448 -3.69 -20.21 19.30
N PHE A 449 -2.58 -20.80 19.76
CA PHE A 449 -2.57 -21.64 20.96
C PHE A 449 -2.89 -20.85 22.22
N THR A 450 -3.73 -21.44 23.06
CA THR A 450 -3.77 -21.14 24.49
C THR A 450 -2.55 -21.75 25.20
N GLU A 451 -2.33 -21.40 26.46
CA GLU A 451 -1.23 -22.00 27.23
C GLU A 451 -1.38 -23.53 27.41
N ALA A 452 -2.63 -24.01 27.49
CA ALA A 452 -2.91 -25.45 27.51
C ALA A 452 -2.51 -26.13 26.19
N ASP A 453 -2.84 -25.51 25.05
CA ASP A 453 -2.46 -26.03 23.73
C ASP A 453 -0.94 -26.09 23.55
N TRP A 454 -0.22 -25.07 24.05
CA TRP A 454 1.25 -25.07 24.07
C TRP A 454 1.83 -26.25 24.83
N LYS A 455 1.32 -26.50 26.04
CA LYS A 455 1.73 -27.63 26.87
C LYS A 455 1.47 -28.95 26.18
N ASP A 456 0.25 -29.16 25.70
CA ASP A 456 -0.14 -30.42 25.06
C ASP A 456 0.68 -30.67 23.78
N ALA A 457 0.89 -29.64 22.96
CA ALA A 457 1.64 -29.77 21.71
C ALA A 457 3.13 -30.06 21.92
N LEU A 458 3.78 -29.45 22.92
CA LEU A 458 5.19 -29.67 23.23
C LEU A 458 5.43 -31.02 23.92
N GLU A 459 4.58 -31.40 24.88
CA GLU A 459 4.67 -32.70 25.56
C GLU A 459 4.41 -33.88 24.59
N ALA A 460 3.62 -33.65 23.53
CA ALA A 460 3.44 -34.62 22.45
C ALA A 460 4.69 -34.81 21.57
N ILE A 461 5.59 -33.81 21.50
CA ILE A 461 6.88 -33.94 20.80
C ILE A 461 7.86 -34.74 21.65
N ALA A 462 8.04 -34.34 22.92
CA ALA A 462 8.85 -35.06 23.88
C ALA A 462 8.39 -34.76 25.31
N PRO A 463 8.26 -35.78 26.18
CA PRO A 463 7.92 -35.56 27.59
C PRO A 463 8.90 -34.60 28.28
N GLY A 464 8.38 -33.58 28.95
CA GLY A 464 9.15 -32.54 29.66
C GLY A 464 9.60 -31.36 28.80
N LEU A 465 9.30 -31.36 27.49
CA LEU A 465 9.76 -30.30 26.58
C LEU A 465 9.12 -28.94 26.90
N TYR A 466 7.86 -28.90 27.36
CA TYR A 466 7.22 -27.66 27.77
C TYR A 466 8.00 -27.00 28.94
N ALA A 467 8.41 -27.79 29.92
CA ALA A 467 9.20 -27.30 31.06
C ALA A 467 10.61 -26.84 30.64
N GLN A 468 11.19 -27.41 29.58
CA GLN A 468 12.52 -27.04 29.09
C GLN A 468 12.56 -25.65 28.46
N TYR A 469 11.53 -25.26 27.71
CA TYR A 469 11.48 -23.95 27.06
C TYR A 469 11.09 -22.79 28.00
N GLY A 470 10.64 -23.09 29.22
CA GLY A 470 10.19 -22.09 30.18
C GLY A 470 8.83 -21.47 29.82
N GLU A 471 8.40 -20.50 30.64
CA GLU A 471 7.12 -19.80 30.46
C GLU A 471 7.33 -18.53 29.63
N ALA A 472 6.67 -18.47 28.47
CA ALA A 472 6.43 -17.24 27.72
C ALA A 472 4.91 -17.10 27.54
N PRO A 473 4.31 -15.90 27.55
CA PRO A 473 2.86 -15.77 27.41
C PRO A 473 2.37 -16.29 26.05
N ALA A 474 1.33 -17.15 26.05
CA ALA A 474 0.66 -17.57 24.82
C ALA A 474 0.11 -16.37 24.04
N THR A 475 0.35 -16.31 22.72
CA THR A 475 -0.11 -15.16 21.92
C THR A 475 -1.63 -15.17 21.75
N HIS A 476 -2.21 -16.32 21.40
CA HIS A 476 -3.66 -16.56 21.26
C HIS A 476 -4.41 -15.50 20.42
N VAL A 477 -3.98 -15.33 19.18
CA VAL A 477 -4.50 -14.35 18.19
C VAL A 477 -5.02 -15.03 16.94
N PHE A 478 -5.99 -14.37 16.29
CA PHE A 478 -6.48 -14.74 14.96
C PHE A 478 -6.32 -13.55 14.01
N GLY A 479 -5.33 -13.63 13.12
CA GLY A 479 -4.88 -12.50 12.30
C GLY A 479 -4.19 -11.41 13.13
N GLY A 480 -4.18 -10.18 12.61
CA GLY A 480 -3.54 -9.02 13.26
C GLY A 480 -2.03 -8.96 13.06
N GLY A 481 -1.41 -7.92 13.63
CA GLY A 481 0.04 -7.74 13.60
C GLY A 481 0.65 -7.18 14.88
N SER A 482 1.76 -7.79 15.29
CA SER A 482 2.61 -7.32 16.38
C SER A 482 3.67 -6.35 15.85
N VAL A 483 4.05 -5.37 16.66
CA VAL A 483 5.10 -4.39 16.35
C VAL A 483 6.28 -4.58 17.30
N THR A 484 7.50 -4.41 16.78
CA THR A 484 8.73 -4.51 17.55
C THR A 484 9.81 -3.56 17.03
N ASP A 485 10.76 -3.22 17.90
CA ASP A 485 11.98 -2.49 17.57
C ASP A 485 13.15 -3.39 17.17
N ASN A 486 12.99 -4.72 17.19
CA ASN A 486 13.95 -5.64 16.58
C ASN A 486 13.87 -5.58 15.03
N PRO A 487 14.83 -6.17 14.30
CA PRO A 487 14.89 -6.07 12.83
C PRO A 487 13.64 -6.54 12.08
N ASN A 488 12.77 -7.36 12.69
CA ASN A 488 11.55 -7.82 12.04
C ASN A 488 10.54 -6.69 11.82
N ARG A 489 10.54 -5.68 12.71
CA ARG A 489 9.65 -4.52 12.78
C ARG A 489 8.16 -4.83 12.93
N ASN A 490 7.58 -5.54 11.96
CA ASN A 490 6.16 -5.89 11.93
C ASN A 490 5.99 -7.38 11.63
N ILE A 491 5.26 -8.08 12.50
CA ILE A 491 4.96 -9.50 12.39
C ILE A 491 3.46 -9.63 12.14
N TYR A 492 3.03 -10.33 11.09
CA TYR A 492 1.61 -10.55 10.79
C TYR A 492 1.25 -12.04 10.79
N TYR A 493 0.10 -12.35 11.39
CA TYR A 493 -0.43 -13.71 11.45
C TYR A 493 -1.48 -13.93 10.37
N PRO A 494 -1.56 -15.13 9.76
CA PRO A 494 -2.60 -15.43 8.78
C PRO A 494 -4.01 -15.24 9.35
N SER A 495 -4.88 -14.58 8.58
CA SER A 495 -6.29 -14.34 8.96
C SER A 495 -7.17 -15.59 8.88
N HIS A 496 -6.64 -16.67 8.31
CA HIS A 496 -7.34 -17.93 8.06
C HIS A 496 -6.42 -19.14 8.20
N ALA A 497 -7.05 -20.29 8.45
CA ALA A 497 -6.42 -21.59 8.31
C ALA A 497 -6.55 -22.09 6.86
N ILE A 498 -5.59 -22.91 6.43
CA ILE A 498 -5.65 -23.61 5.15
C ILE A 498 -6.28 -24.99 5.39
N PRO A 499 -7.41 -25.33 4.73
CA PRO A 499 -8.05 -26.63 4.91
C PRO A 499 -7.08 -27.79 4.67
N GLY A 500 -7.04 -28.74 5.60
CA GLY A 500 -6.15 -29.91 5.51
C GLY A 500 -4.71 -29.68 5.96
N SER A 501 -4.31 -28.44 6.28
CA SER A 501 -3.00 -28.12 6.86
C SER A 501 -3.12 -27.85 8.37
N PRO A 502 -2.37 -28.55 9.23
CA PRO A 502 -2.30 -28.25 10.66
C PRO A 502 -1.41 -27.02 10.97
N GLY A 503 -0.59 -26.60 10.01
CA GLY A 503 0.38 -25.51 10.13
C GLY A 503 -0.07 -24.21 9.47
N GLY A 504 0.90 -23.31 9.31
CA GLY A 504 0.71 -22.03 8.62
C GLY A 504 2.02 -21.31 8.37
N VAL A 505 1.95 -20.24 7.57
CA VAL A 505 3.09 -19.41 7.21
C VAL A 505 2.92 -18.03 7.86
N VAL A 506 3.81 -17.67 8.78
CA VAL A 506 3.82 -16.35 9.43
C VAL A 506 4.60 -15.38 8.57
N LEU A 507 4.07 -14.17 8.39
CA LEU A 507 4.86 -13.04 7.89
C LEU A 507 5.71 -12.53 9.05
N ALA A 508 6.88 -13.15 9.20
CA ALA A 508 7.79 -12.96 10.32
C ALA A 508 8.40 -11.57 10.32
N SER A 509 8.63 -10.99 9.14
CA SER A 509 9.05 -9.60 9.01
C SER A 509 8.40 -8.96 7.78
N TYR A 510 7.85 -7.76 7.97
CA TYR A 510 7.49 -6.86 6.89
C TYR A 510 8.06 -5.46 7.15
N THR A 511 9.07 -5.11 6.37
CA THR A 511 9.85 -3.89 6.51
C THR A 511 9.80 -3.04 5.25
N TRP A 512 9.98 -1.74 5.41
CA TRP A 512 9.97 -0.72 4.35
C TRP A 512 11.20 0.19 4.48
N ALA A 513 11.52 0.94 3.43
CA ALA A 513 12.63 1.89 3.38
C ALA A 513 13.94 1.28 3.90
N ASP A 514 14.67 2.01 4.74
CA ASP A 514 15.97 1.56 5.24
C ASP A 514 15.89 0.27 6.05
N ASP A 515 14.78 -0.03 6.72
CA ASP A 515 14.60 -1.32 7.39
C ASP A 515 14.57 -2.48 6.37
N ALA A 516 13.95 -2.26 5.20
CA ALA A 516 13.94 -3.24 4.12
C ALA A 516 15.31 -3.41 3.47
N ALA A 517 15.99 -2.29 3.19
CA ALA A 517 17.29 -2.29 2.50
C ALA A 517 18.39 -3.01 3.30
N ARG A 518 18.30 -3.01 4.65
CA ARG A 518 19.25 -3.73 5.51
C ARG A 518 19.22 -5.25 5.27
N TRP A 519 18.05 -5.81 4.97
CA TRP A 519 17.92 -7.23 4.63
C TRP A 519 18.60 -7.59 3.30
N ASP A 520 18.81 -6.62 2.40
CA ASP A 520 19.39 -6.84 1.06
C ASP A 520 20.87 -7.22 1.06
N SER A 521 21.55 -7.03 2.19
CA SER A 521 22.93 -7.50 2.38
C SER A 521 23.03 -8.99 2.77
N MET A 522 21.89 -9.63 3.08
CA MET A 522 21.84 -11.01 3.59
C MET A 522 21.34 -11.99 2.51
N THR A 523 21.85 -13.21 2.57
CA THR A 523 21.28 -14.35 1.85
C THR A 523 19.88 -14.70 2.37
N ASP A 524 19.11 -15.44 1.57
CA ASP A 524 17.78 -15.92 1.96
C ASP A 524 17.81 -16.72 3.28
N ASP A 525 18.77 -17.64 3.44
CA ASP A 525 18.88 -18.48 4.64
C ASP A 525 19.23 -17.65 5.89
N GLU A 526 20.14 -16.68 5.78
CA GLU A 526 20.44 -15.75 6.88
C GLU A 526 19.20 -14.95 7.29
N ARG A 527 18.43 -14.44 6.32
CA ARG A 527 17.16 -13.75 6.60
C ARG A 527 16.20 -14.61 7.39
N TYR A 528 16.08 -15.90 7.07
CA TYR A 528 15.19 -16.82 7.78
C TYR A 528 15.62 -17.03 9.23
N GLU A 529 16.92 -17.24 9.48
CA GLU A 529 17.45 -17.41 10.82
C GLU A 529 17.27 -16.15 11.68
N PHE A 530 17.59 -14.98 11.14
CA PHE A 530 17.41 -13.71 11.86
C PHE A 530 15.93 -13.41 12.11
N ALA A 531 15.06 -13.63 11.13
CA ALA A 531 13.63 -13.45 11.30
C ALA A 531 13.04 -14.41 12.35
N LEU A 532 13.55 -15.65 12.42
CA LEU A 532 13.17 -16.61 13.45
C LEU A 532 13.59 -16.13 14.84
N ARG A 533 14.81 -15.62 15.00
CA ARG A 533 15.28 -15.03 16.28
C ARG A 533 14.41 -13.85 16.70
N GLY A 534 14.08 -12.96 15.76
CA GLY A 534 13.19 -11.85 16.03
C GLY A 534 11.77 -12.28 16.44
N LEU A 535 11.27 -13.42 15.94
CA LEU A 535 10.04 -14.01 16.46
C LEU A 535 10.22 -14.56 17.88
N GLN A 536 11.34 -15.21 18.17
CA GLN A 536 11.64 -15.77 19.50
C GLN A 536 11.76 -14.67 20.57
N ASP A 537 12.30 -13.51 20.22
CA ASP A 537 12.36 -12.35 21.13
C ASP A 537 10.96 -11.88 21.58
N VAL A 538 9.95 -12.01 20.71
CA VAL A 538 8.57 -11.57 20.99
C VAL A 538 7.71 -12.69 21.59
N HIS A 539 7.93 -13.93 21.16
CA HIS A 539 7.01 -15.06 21.42
C HIS A 539 7.61 -16.21 22.23
N GLY A 540 8.90 -16.11 22.58
CA GLY A 540 9.67 -17.14 23.27
C GLY A 540 10.24 -18.21 22.35
N GLU A 541 11.29 -18.89 22.79
CA GLU A 541 12.02 -19.89 22.00
C GLU A 541 11.18 -21.11 21.59
N ARG A 542 10.12 -21.40 22.35
CA ARG A 542 9.24 -22.57 22.17
C ARG A 542 8.64 -22.72 20.78
N LEU A 543 8.45 -21.63 20.02
CA LEU A 543 7.94 -21.68 18.65
C LEU A 543 8.89 -22.42 17.69
N ALA A 544 10.19 -22.49 18.01
CA ALA A 544 11.18 -23.16 17.18
C ALA A 544 10.92 -24.67 17.08
N ALA A 545 10.25 -25.27 18.07
CA ALA A 545 9.82 -26.67 18.03
C ALA A 545 8.87 -26.98 16.86
N PHE A 546 8.22 -25.94 16.30
CA PHE A 546 7.30 -26.06 15.18
C PHE A 546 7.84 -25.47 13.87
N TYR A 547 9.02 -24.86 13.88
CA TYR A 547 9.61 -24.29 12.65
C TYR A 547 10.01 -25.43 11.69
N THR A 548 9.55 -25.37 10.45
CA THR A 548 9.79 -26.46 9.48
C THR A 548 11.18 -26.39 8.82
N GLY A 549 11.95 -25.34 9.10
CA GLY A 549 13.17 -25.03 8.36
C GLY A 549 12.90 -24.43 6.98
N ARG A 550 11.65 -24.06 6.67
CA ARG A 550 11.27 -23.45 5.37
C ARG A 550 10.86 -22.00 5.54
N GLY A 551 11.35 -21.17 4.64
CA GLY A 551 10.96 -19.78 4.50
C GLY A 551 11.01 -19.32 3.04
N ARG A 552 10.41 -18.16 2.79
CA ARG A 552 10.56 -17.40 1.55
C ARG A 552 10.73 -15.93 1.84
N THR A 553 11.46 -15.23 0.98
CA THR A 553 11.63 -13.79 1.07
C THR A 553 11.45 -13.13 -0.29
N GLN A 554 10.96 -11.90 -0.28
CA GLN A 554 10.95 -11.02 -1.43
C GLN A 554 11.50 -9.68 -1.00
N SER A 555 12.64 -9.28 -1.56
CA SER A 555 13.02 -7.87 -1.64
C SER A 555 12.55 -7.33 -2.98
N TRP A 556 11.73 -6.29 -2.96
CA TRP A 556 11.28 -5.65 -4.20
C TRP A 556 12.34 -4.72 -4.80
N MET A 557 13.26 -4.23 -3.98
CA MET A 557 14.41 -3.44 -4.45
C MET A 557 15.32 -4.28 -5.35
N ASN A 558 15.52 -5.55 -5.00
CA ASN A 558 16.32 -6.51 -5.77
C ASN A 558 15.53 -7.27 -6.85
N ASP A 559 14.23 -6.97 -7.06
CA ASP A 559 13.46 -7.62 -8.12
C ASP A 559 13.91 -7.11 -9.50
N ARG A 560 14.32 -8.02 -10.39
CA ARG A 560 14.92 -7.70 -11.70
C ARG A 560 13.99 -7.02 -12.72
N TYR A 561 12.71 -6.83 -12.42
CA TYR A 561 11.76 -6.14 -13.29
C TYR A 561 11.15 -4.90 -12.65
N ALA A 562 11.00 -4.90 -11.33
CA ALA A 562 10.39 -3.79 -10.60
C ALA A 562 11.39 -2.72 -10.14
N PHE A 563 12.62 -3.10 -9.76
CA PHE A 563 13.66 -2.17 -9.28
C PHE A 563 13.17 -1.28 -8.11
N GLY A 564 12.34 -1.83 -7.22
CA GLY A 564 11.65 -1.11 -6.16
C GLY A 564 10.25 -1.67 -5.89
N GLU A 565 9.68 -1.38 -4.71
CA GLU A 565 8.34 -1.81 -4.33
C GLU A 565 7.26 -0.97 -5.00
N ALA A 566 7.25 0.34 -4.78
CA ALA A 566 6.30 1.28 -5.38
C ALA A 566 6.84 2.71 -5.38
N ALA A 567 6.20 3.56 -6.17
CA ALA A 567 6.48 4.98 -6.13
C ALA A 567 6.17 5.53 -4.74
N VAL A 568 7.12 6.22 -4.13
CA VAL A 568 6.91 6.90 -2.85
C VAL A 568 7.64 8.22 -2.94
N PHE A 569 6.91 9.33 -2.86
CA PHE A 569 7.54 10.63 -3.06
C PHE A 569 8.43 11.03 -1.89
N LEU A 570 9.59 11.58 -2.23
CA LEU A 570 10.38 12.43 -1.33
C LEU A 570 9.79 13.85 -1.30
N PRO A 571 10.15 14.69 -0.31
CA PRO A 571 9.67 16.06 -0.27
C PRO A 571 9.88 16.82 -1.59
N ASN A 572 8.87 17.57 -2.02
CA ASN A 572 8.72 18.30 -3.29
C ASN A 572 8.48 17.46 -4.55
N GLN A 573 8.54 16.13 -4.49
CA GLN A 573 8.38 15.33 -5.71
C GLN A 573 6.94 15.29 -6.23
N LEU A 574 5.93 15.47 -5.37
CA LEU A 574 4.53 15.45 -5.80
C LEU A 574 4.26 16.59 -6.77
N ILE A 575 4.54 17.85 -6.39
CA ILE A 575 4.31 19.02 -7.24
C ILE A 575 5.23 19.06 -8.46
N GLU A 576 6.49 18.63 -8.30
CA GLU A 576 7.49 18.70 -9.37
C GLU A 576 7.29 17.64 -10.45
N LEU A 577 6.84 16.43 -10.08
CA LEU A 577 6.88 15.27 -10.97
C LEU A 577 5.50 14.75 -11.37
N HIS A 578 4.48 14.81 -10.49
CA HIS A 578 3.23 14.06 -10.69
C HIS A 578 2.54 14.35 -12.03
N LEU A 579 2.41 15.62 -12.40
CA LEU A 579 1.75 16.03 -13.64
C LEU A 579 2.47 15.53 -14.90
N HIS A 580 3.74 15.15 -14.79
CA HIS A 580 4.51 14.54 -15.87
C HIS A 580 4.45 13.00 -15.87
N THR A 581 3.87 12.35 -14.86
CA THR A 581 3.86 10.88 -14.75
C THR A 581 2.86 10.25 -15.72
N ALA A 582 1.64 10.78 -15.75
CA ALA A 582 0.54 10.31 -16.58
C ALA A 582 0.46 10.99 -17.96
N SER A 583 1.21 12.08 -18.18
CA SER A 583 1.15 12.87 -19.41
C SER A 583 1.43 12.03 -20.66
N VAL A 584 0.63 12.23 -21.71
CA VAL A 584 0.75 11.54 -23.00
C VAL A 584 1.88 12.17 -23.82
N GLU A 585 2.72 11.34 -24.46
CA GLU A 585 3.89 11.76 -25.23
C GLU A 585 3.77 11.25 -26.67
N GLY A 586 3.28 12.09 -27.58
CA GLY A 586 2.99 11.66 -28.95
C GLY A 586 2.02 10.47 -28.96
N PRO A 587 2.38 9.30 -29.54
CA PRO A 587 1.56 8.09 -29.54
C PRO A 587 1.69 7.21 -28.27
N LEU A 588 2.44 7.66 -27.25
CA LEU A 588 2.69 6.92 -26.02
C LEU A 588 1.80 7.38 -24.87
N HIS A 589 1.08 6.43 -24.29
CA HIS A 589 0.33 6.56 -23.04
C HIS A 589 1.09 5.82 -21.93
N PHE A 590 0.85 6.20 -20.67
CA PHE A 590 1.52 5.61 -19.51
C PHE A 590 0.46 5.15 -18.51
N ALA A 591 0.66 3.99 -17.88
CA ALA A 591 -0.22 3.50 -16.82
C ALA A 591 0.57 2.70 -15.77
N GLY A 592 -0.05 2.45 -14.63
CA GLY A 592 0.58 1.82 -13.47
C GLY A 592 0.45 2.70 -12.23
N GLU A 593 0.68 2.11 -11.05
CA GLU A 593 0.47 2.81 -9.77
C GLU A 593 1.24 4.14 -9.67
N HIS A 594 2.44 4.20 -10.25
CA HIS A 594 3.30 5.40 -10.32
C HIS A 594 2.76 6.54 -11.21
N THR A 595 1.67 6.30 -11.95
CA THR A 595 0.94 7.31 -12.75
C THR A 595 -0.41 7.67 -12.14
N SER A 596 -0.64 7.24 -10.90
CA SER A 596 -1.80 7.58 -10.06
C SER A 596 -1.29 8.23 -8.76
N LEU A 597 -2.18 8.60 -7.84
CA LEU A 597 -1.80 9.04 -6.49
C LEU A 597 -2.14 8.03 -5.40
N LYS A 598 -2.65 6.85 -5.77
CA LYS A 598 -2.82 5.68 -4.88
C LYS A 598 -1.64 4.73 -5.07
N HIS A 599 -0.44 5.25 -4.79
CA HIS A 599 0.79 4.47 -4.88
C HIS A 599 0.74 3.23 -3.97
N ALA A 600 1.50 2.19 -4.32
CA ALA A 600 1.57 0.91 -3.59
C ALA A 600 0.25 0.12 -3.49
N TRP A 601 -0.81 0.55 -4.18
CA TRP A 601 -2.11 -0.10 -4.18
C TRP A 601 -2.53 -0.59 -5.56
N VAL A 602 -3.18 -1.76 -5.59
CA VAL A 602 -3.82 -2.31 -6.82
C VAL A 602 -4.85 -1.33 -7.38
N GLU A 603 -5.54 -0.58 -6.50
CA GLU A 603 -6.51 0.46 -6.88
C GLU A 603 -5.88 1.49 -7.83
N GLY A 604 -4.74 2.11 -7.47
CA GLY A 604 -4.08 3.11 -8.30
C GLY A 604 -3.60 2.55 -9.66
N ALA A 605 -3.19 1.28 -9.67
CA ALA A 605 -2.85 0.58 -10.92
C ALA A 605 -4.08 0.36 -11.82
N LEU A 606 -5.27 0.11 -11.25
CA LEU A 606 -6.51 -0.02 -12.01
C LEU A 606 -7.07 1.33 -12.47
N GLU A 607 -7.01 2.36 -11.63
CA GLU A 607 -7.40 3.74 -11.98
C GLU A 607 -6.62 4.22 -13.21
N SER A 608 -5.30 4.07 -13.18
CA SER A 608 -4.44 4.44 -14.31
C SER A 608 -4.66 3.57 -15.56
N ALA A 609 -5.01 2.29 -15.40
CA ALA A 609 -5.30 1.39 -16.52
C ALA A 609 -6.57 1.80 -17.27
N VAL A 610 -7.64 2.09 -16.53
CA VAL A 610 -8.92 2.53 -17.12
C VAL A 610 -8.74 3.90 -17.79
N ARG A 611 -8.05 4.84 -17.14
CA ARG A 611 -7.68 6.13 -17.74
C ARG A 611 -6.95 5.95 -19.06
N ALA A 612 -5.85 5.20 -19.10
CA ALA A 612 -5.05 5.03 -20.31
C ALA A 612 -5.82 4.31 -21.42
N ALA A 613 -6.68 3.35 -21.09
CA ALA A 613 -7.56 2.70 -22.05
C ALA A 613 -8.57 3.68 -22.67
N LEU A 614 -9.19 4.55 -21.86
CA LEU A 614 -10.08 5.62 -22.33
C LEU A 614 -9.35 6.61 -23.25
N GLU A 615 -8.14 7.04 -22.88
CA GLU A 615 -7.33 7.95 -23.70
C GLU A 615 -6.99 7.35 -25.07
N VAL A 616 -6.56 6.07 -25.11
CA VAL A 616 -6.25 5.35 -26.35
C VAL A 616 -7.50 5.16 -27.20
N HIS A 617 -8.63 4.85 -26.57
CA HIS A 617 -9.89 4.60 -27.26
C HIS A 617 -10.48 5.87 -27.90
N ARG A 618 -10.40 7.02 -27.21
CA ARG A 618 -10.94 8.32 -27.66
C ARG A 618 -10.13 8.99 -28.79
N ARG A 619 -8.86 8.62 -28.95
CA ARG A 619 -8.03 9.06 -30.10
C ARG A 619 -8.52 8.50 -31.42
#